data_AF-A0AAW6SZR8-F1
#
_entry.id   AF-A0AAW6SZR8-F1
#
_cell.length_a   1.000
_cell.length_b   1.000
_cell.length_c   1.000
_cell.angle_alpha   90.00
_cell.angle_beta   90.00
_cell.angle_gamma   90.00
#
_symmetry.space_group_name_H-M   'P 1'
#
loop_
_entity.id
_entity.type
_entity.pdbx_description
1 polymer ?
#
loop_
_entity_poly.entity_id
_entity_poly.type
_entity_poly.pdbx_seq_one_letter_code
_entity_poly.pdbx_strand_id
1 'polypeptide(L)' 'MKRYSVYVLFKNGQDMQFETNTNVKIAQPVEINGGRFIITENKNLINVDYIKELNVVELRK' A
#
# COMPACT_ATOMS: atom_id res chain seq x y z
N MET A 1 -10.86 -10.37 10.77
CA MET A 1 -10.26 -9.32 9.92
C MET A 1 -10.05 -9.89 8.53
N LYS A 2 -10.28 -9.07 7.49
CA LYS A 2 -9.98 -9.42 6.09
C LYS A 2 -8.48 -9.25 5.87
N ARG A 3 -7.84 -10.16 5.14
CA ARG A 3 -6.40 -10.10 4.81
C ARG A 3 -6.25 -9.79 3.33
N TYR A 4 -5.27 -8.98 2.98
CA TYR A 4 -4.99 -8.56 1.61
C TYR A 4 -3.54 -8.88 1.28
N SER A 5 -3.29 -9.42 0.09
CA SER A 5 -1.97 -9.44 -0.52
C SER A 5 -1.83 -8.18 -1.38
N VAL A 6 -0.80 -7.39 -1.11
CA VAL A 6 -0.54 -6.10 -1.75
C VAL A 6 0.79 -6.20 -2.49
N TYR A 7 0.77 -5.82 -3.76
CA TYR A 7 1.94 -5.59 -4.58
C TYR A 7 1.94 -4.14 -5.06
N VAL A 8 3.08 -3.47 -4.92
CA VAL A 8 3.30 -2.09 -5.35
C VAL A 8 4.56 -2.06 -6.22
N LEU A 9 4.46 -1.50 -7.42
CA LEU A 9 5.61 -1.09 -8.23
C LEU A 9 5.72 0.43 -8.17
N PHE A 10 6.89 0.94 -7.82
CA PHE A 10 7.17 2.37 -7.76
C PHE A 10 7.73 2.90 -9.09
N LYS A 11 7.65 4.22 -9.29
CA LYS A 11 8.11 4.90 -10.52
C LYS A 11 9.62 4.75 -10.76
N ASN A 12 10.43 4.51 -9.72
CA ASN A 12 11.87 4.21 -9.83
C ASN A 12 12.17 2.75 -10.19
N GLY A 13 11.16 1.90 -10.35
CA GLY A 13 11.34 0.47 -10.64
C GLY A 13 11.55 -0.42 -9.42
N GLN A 14 11.60 0.13 -8.21
CA GLN A 14 11.54 -0.67 -6.98
C GLN A 14 10.13 -1.21 -6.78
N ASP A 15 10.01 -2.41 -6.22
CA ASP A 15 8.74 -3.02 -5.86
C ASP A 15 8.67 -3.37 -4.37
N MET A 16 7.45 -3.57 -3.89
CA MET A 16 7.16 -4.01 -2.53
C MET A 16 5.98 -4.96 -2.55
N GLN A 17 6.14 -6.12 -1.91
CA GLN A 17 5.07 -7.09 -1.72
C GLN A 17 4.91 -7.44 -0.25
N PHE A 18 3.69 -7.35 0.27
CA PHE A 18 3.40 -7.64 1.66
C PHE A 18 1.93 -8.00 1.86
N GLU A 19 1.63 -8.59 3.01
CA GLU A 19 0.26 -8.83 3.43
C GLU A 19 -0.14 -7.84 4.53
N THR A 20 -1.42 -7.51 4.60
CA THR A 20 -1.98 -6.60 5.61
C THR A 20 -3.48 -6.84 5.75
N ASN A 21 -4.10 -6.50 6.88
CA ASN A 21 -5.54 -6.39 7.01
C ASN A 21 -6.08 -5.00 6.60
N THR A 22 -5.20 -4.09 6.21
CA THR A 22 -5.55 -2.76 5.68
C THR A 22 -5.89 -2.85 4.20
N ASN A 23 -7.10 -2.45 3.80
CA ASN A 23 -7.45 -2.35 2.38
C ASN A 23 -6.80 -1.12 1.76
N VAL A 24 -5.61 -1.29 1.18
CA VAL A 24 -4.81 -0.21 0.57
C VAL A 24 -5.55 0.52 -0.56
N LYS A 25 -6.54 -0.10 -1.23
CA LYS A 25 -7.32 0.56 -2.30
C LYS A 25 -8.23 1.69 -1.80
N ILE A 26 -8.66 1.63 -0.55
CA ILE A 26 -9.60 2.61 0.04
C ILE A 26 -9.00 3.37 1.23
N ALA A 27 -7.80 2.99 1.67
CA ALA A 27 -7.10 3.66 2.74
C ALA A 27 -6.82 5.11 2.35
N GLN A 28 -7.20 6.05 3.21
CA GLN A 28 -6.95 7.47 2.97
C GLN A 28 -5.46 7.77 3.21
N PRO A 29 -4.77 8.42 2.26
CA PRO A 29 -3.41 8.86 2.48
C PRO A 29 -3.35 9.93 3.58
N VAL A 30 -2.28 9.89 4.38
CA VAL A 30 -1.90 10.96 5.31
C VAL A 30 -0.73 11.74 4.73
N GLU A 31 -0.67 13.03 5.05
CA GLU A 31 0.43 13.89 4.61
C GLU A 31 1.58 13.82 5.63
N ILE A 32 2.78 13.48 5.14
CA ILE A 32 4.01 13.42 5.94
C ILE A 32 5.12 14.11 5.16
N ASN A 33 5.67 15.20 5.70
CA ASN A 33 6.75 15.98 5.07
C ASN A 33 6.47 16.36 3.61
N GLY A 34 5.22 16.73 3.29
CA GLY A 34 4.78 17.11 1.94
C GLY A 34 4.55 15.95 0.96
N GLY A 35 4.74 14.70 1.38
CA GLY A 35 4.37 13.51 0.61
C GLY A 35 3.06 12.89 1.12
N ARG A 36 2.32 12.22 0.23
CA ARG A 36 1.10 11.49 0.59
C ARG A 36 1.40 10.00 0.79
N PHE A 37 1.10 9.49 1.98
CA PHE A 37 1.44 8.12 2.35
C PHE A 37 0.23 7.33 2.84
N ILE A 38 0.09 6.09 2.40
CA ILE A 38 -0.75 5.10 3.07
C ILE A 38 0.12 4.41 4.13
N ILE A 39 -0.36 4.40 5.36
CA ILE A 39 0.24 3.65 6.46
C ILE A 39 -0.63 2.41 6.69
N THR A 40 -0.01 1.24 6.59
CA THR A 40 -0.69 -0.03 6.90
C THR A 40 -0.51 -0.39 8.37
N GLU A 41 -1.36 -1.26 8.91
CA GLU A 41 -1.21 -1.76 10.29
C GLU A 41 0.15 -2.42 10.59
N ASN A 42 0.78 -2.99 9.55
CA ASN A 42 2.10 -3.60 9.61
C ASN A 42 3.22 -2.54 9.51
N LYS A 43 2.86 -1.26 9.64
CA LYS A 43 3.74 -0.09 9.57
C LYS A 43 4.49 0.07 8.25
N ASN A 44 4.02 -0.58 7.17
CA ASN A 44 4.51 -0.24 5.83
C ASN A 44 3.99 1.15 5.45
N LEU A 45 4.91 2.01 4.98
CA LEU A 45 4.59 3.31 4.40
C LEU A 45 4.67 3.21 2.88
N ILE A 46 3.59 3.62 2.20
CA ILE A 46 3.49 3.59 0.74
C ILE A 46 3.29 5.01 0.26
N ASN A 47 4.30 5.59 -0.41
CA ASN A 47 4.16 6.90 -1.04
C ASN A 47 3.24 6.79 -2.27
N VAL A 48 2.02 7.29 -2.18
CA VAL A 48 1.01 7.14 -3.24
C VAL A 48 1.36 7.92 -4.50
N ASP A 49 2.11 9.02 -4.36
CA ASP A 49 2.54 9.86 -5.47
C ASP A 49 3.61 9.17 -6.33
N TYR A 50 4.26 8.15 -5.77
CA TYR A 50 5.34 7.42 -6.40
C TYR A 50 4.96 6.03 -6.90
N ILE A 51 3.69 5.65 -6.76
CA ILE A 51 3.17 4.39 -7.30
C ILE A 51 3.11 4.48 -8.84
N LYS A 52 3.62 3.44 -9.49
CA LYS A 52 3.44 3.16 -10.92
C LYS A 52 2.35 2.11 -11.13
N GLU A 53 2.33 1.05 -10.33
CA GLU A 53 1.33 -0.02 -10.37
C GLU A 53 0.95 -0.46 -8.96
N LEU A 54 -0.33 -0.75 -8.73
CA LEU A 54 -0.86 -1.24 -7.45
C LEU A 54 -1.81 -2.41 -7.70
N ASN A 55 -1.44 -3.59 -7.20
CA ASN A 55 -2.30 -4.77 -7.20
C ASN A 55 -2.65 -5.14 -5.77
N VAL A 56 -3.95 -5.27 -5.49
CA VAL A 56 -4.45 -5.68 -4.18
C VAL A 56 -5.48 -6.78 -4.37
N VAL A 57 -5.21 -7.92 -3.75
CA VAL A 57 -6.06 -9.11 -3.76
C VAL A 57 -6.56 -9.38 -2.34
N GLU A 58 -7.88 -9.47 -2.16
CA GLU A 58 -8.46 -9.93 -0.89
C GLU A 58 -8.25 -11.44 -0.77
N LEU A 59 -7.55 -11.87 0.27
CA LEU A 59 -7.32 -13.27 0.58
C LEU A 59 -8.57 -13.81 1.29
N ARG A 60 -9.25 -14.76 0.65
CA ARG A 60 -10.31 -15.53 1.32
C ARG A 60 -9.65 -16.45 2.35
N LYS A 61 -10.26 -16.55 3.53
CA LYS A 61 -9.87 -17.54 4.55
C LYS A 61 -10.09 -18.95 4.03
#